data_AF-J1K137-F1
#
_entry.id   AF-J1K137-F1
#
_cell.length_a   1.000
_cell.length_b   1.000
_cell.length_c   1.000
_cell.angle_alpha   90.00
_cell.angle_beta   90.00
_cell.angle_gamma   90.00
#
_symmetry.space_group_name_H-M   'P 1'
#
loop_
_entity.id
_entity.type
_entity.pdbx_description
1 polymer ?
#
loop_
_entity_poly.entity_id
_entity_poly.type
_entity_poly.pdbx_seq_one_letter_code
_entity_poly.pdbx_strand_id
1 'polypeptide(L)' 'MHSEDYRARYADNLSKELPRIPCVKNAEDFWMFVTAGRELGNLHVNYESVEPYPVTFKKGDPKLTDISNPEKFYYVT' A
#
# COMPACT_ATOMS: atom_id res chain seq x y z
N MET A 1 -10.59 1.38 -3.42
CA MET A 1 -10.53 2.74 -3.99
C MET A 1 -9.07 3.12 -4.22
N HIS A 2 -8.45 2.60 -5.28
CA HIS A 2 -7.01 2.78 -5.53
C HIS A 2 -6.68 3.18 -6.98
N SER A 3 -7.69 3.40 -7.83
CA SER A 3 -7.48 3.98 -9.16
C SER A 3 -7.13 5.46 -9.03
N GLU A 4 -5.97 5.85 -9.56
CA GLU A 4 -5.51 7.24 -9.55
C GLU A 4 -6.43 8.15 -10.36
N ASP A 5 -6.85 7.71 -11.55
CA ASP A 5 -7.81 8.45 -12.40
C ASP A 5 -9.13 8.71 -11.67
N TYR A 6 -9.68 7.70 -10.96
CA TYR A 6 -10.90 7.88 -10.16
C TYR A 6 -10.70 8.92 -9.04
N ARG A 7 -9.59 8.83 -8.31
CA ARG A 7 -9.29 9.76 -7.21
C ARG A 7 -9.10 11.19 -7.71
N ALA A 8 -8.39 11.37 -8.83
CA ALA A 8 -8.14 12.68 -9.41
C ALA A 8 -9.42 13.30 -9.97
N ARG A 9 -10.20 12.52 -10.73
CA ARG A 9 -11.43 12.99 -11.38
C ARG A 9 -12.51 13.42 -10.41
N TYR A 10 -12.65 12.71 -9.29
CA TYR A 10 -13.71 12.95 -8.30
C TYR A 10 -13.18 13.54 -6.98
N ALA A 11 -12.00 14.15 -6.98
CA ALA A 11 -11.34 14.66 -5.76
C ALA A 11 -12.27 15.58 -4.93
N ASP A 12 -12.96 16.51 -5.60
CA ASP A 12 -13.88 17.44 -4.94
C ASP A 12 -15.07 16.72 -4.28
N ASN A 13 -15.67 15.74 -4.96
CA ASN A 13 -16.78 14.94 -4.44
C ASN A 13 -16.32 14.06 -3.28
N LEU A 14 -15.20 13.36 -3.42
CA LEU A 14 -14.66 12.47 -2.39
C LEU A 14 -14.33 13.19 -1.08
N SER A 15 -14.08 14.50 -1.14
CA SER A 15 -13.87 15.33 0.06
C SER A 15 -15.15 15.74 0.78
N LYS A 16 -16.33 15.61 0.14
CA LYS A 16 -17.61 16.18 0.61
C LYS A 16 -18.74 15.15 0.74
N GLU A 17 -18.65 14.01 0.09
CA GLU A 17 -19.67 12.97 0.11
C GLU A 17 -19.09 11.55 0.10
N LEU A 18 -19.94 10.57 0.41
CA LEU A 18 -19.55 9.17 0.36
C LEU A 18 -19.22 8.75 -1.09
N PRO A 19 -18.20 7.88 -1.28
CA PRO A 19 -17.79 7.45 -2.62
C PRO A 19 -18.86 6.65 -3.35
N ARG A 20 -19.01 6.88 -4.65
CA ARG A 20 -19.90 6.13 -5.55
C ARG A 20 -19.08 5.39 -6.60
N ILE A 21 -19.41 4.14 -6.86
CA ILE A 21 -18.67 3.28 -7.80
C ILE A 21 -19.28 3.42 -9.20
N PRO A 22 -18.56 3.95 -10.20
CA PRO A 22 -19.05 4.05 -11.57
C PRO A 22 -18.97 2.67 -12.26
N CYS A 23 -19.85 2.46 -13.24
CA CYS A 23 -19.74 1.33 -14.15
C CYS A 23 -18.58 1.56 -15.13
N VAL A 24 -17.71 0.56 -15.27
CA VAL A 24 -16.62 0.57 -16.25
C VAL A 24 -17.14 0.19 -17.64
N LYS A 25 -16.42 0.59 -18.69
CA LYS A 25 -16.90 0.45 -20.07
C LYS A 25 -16.95 -1.00 -20.55
N ASN A 26 -15.94 -1.80 -20.17
CA ASN A 26 -15.82 -3.18 -20.63
C ASN A 26 -15.84 -4.14 -19.44
N ALA A 27 -16.31 -5.37 -19.70
CA ALA A 27 -16.30 -6.43 -18.69
C ALA A 27 -14.87 -6.83 -18.26
N GLU A 28 -13.90 -6.76 -19.18
CA GLU A 28 -12.50 -7.05 -18.90
C GLU A 28 -11.93 -6.08 -17.85
N ASP A 29 -12.18 -4.77 -18.00
CA ASP A 29 -11.76 -3.74 -17.04
C ASP A 29 -12.31 -4.04 -15.64
N PHE A 30 -13.56 -4.51 -15.55
CA PHE A 30 -14.17 -4.89 -14.27
C PHE A 30 -13.39 -6.03 -13.59
N TRP A 31 -13.09 -7.09 -14.34
CA TRP A 31 -12.34 -8.23 -13.80
C TRP A 31 -10.91 -7.85 -13.41
N MET A 32 -10.26 -6.95 -14.15
CA MET A 32 -8.95 -6.42 -13.75
C MET A 32 -9.01 -5.73 -12.38
N PHE A 33 -10.03 -4.90 -12.13
CA PHE A 33 -10.21 -4.28 -10.81
C PHE A 33 -10.52 -5.29 -9.71
N VAL A 34 -11.29 -6.34 -10.00
CA VAL A 34 -11.57 -7.42 -9.03
C VAL A 34 -10.28 -8.14 -8.65
N THR A 35 -9.46 -8.53 -9.63
CA THR A 35 -8.19 -9.23 -9.38
C THR A 35 -7.22 -8.36 -8.59
N ALA A 36 -6.97 -7.13 -9.04
CA ALA A 36 -6.09 -6.19 -8.33
C ALA A 36 -6.60 -5.88 -6.91
N GLY A 37 -7.92 -5.75 -6.73
CA GLY A 37 -8.53 -5.53 -5.43
C GLY A 37 -8.34 -6.70 -4.47
N ARG A 38 -8.42 -7.95 -4.96
CA ARG A 38 -8.15 -9.15 -4.16
C ARG A 38 -6.69 -9.24 -3.74
N GLU A 39 -5.76 -9.03 -4.68
CA GLU A 39 -4.32 -9.04 -4.40
C GLU A 39 -3.94 -7.97 -3.38
N LEU A 40 -4.42 -6.75 -3.58
CA LEU A 40 -4.17 -5.64 -2.66
C LEU A 40 -4.82 -5.86 -1.29
N GLY A 41 -6.02 -6.43 -1.26
CA GLY A 41 -6.69 -6.81 -0.01
C GLY A 41 -5.87 -7.84 0.78
N ASN A 42 -5.35 -8.86 0.10
CA ASN A 42 -4.47 -9.86 0.70
C ASN A 42 -3.20 -9.24 1.29
N LEU A 43 -2.60 -8.27 0.59
CA LEU A 43 -1.45 -7.53 1.09
C LEU A 43 -1.80 -6.69 2.33
N HIS A 44 -2.93 -5.97 2.30
CA HIS A 44 -3.33 -5.09 3.40
C HIS A 44 -3.66 -5.84 4.69
N VAL A 45 -4.29 -7.02 4.61
CA VAL A 45 -4.63 -7.79 5.82
C VAL A 45 -3.44 -8.57 6.38
N ASN A 46 -2.47 -8.91 5.54
CA ASN A 46 -1.30 -9.69 5.92
C ASN A 46 0.00 -8.86 5.90
N TYR A 47 -0.09 -7.54 6.08
CA TYR A 47 1.06 -6.63 5.94
C TYR A 47 2.22 -6.97 6.90
N GLU A 48 1.91 -7.59 8.04
CA GLU A 48 2.89 -7.99 9.07
C GLU A 48 3.69 -9.25 8.69
N SER A 49 3.16 -10.05 7.77
CA SER A 49 3.76 -11.34 7.36
C SER A 49 4.64 -11.24 6.12
N VAL A 50 4.71 -10.07 5.49
CA VAL A 50 5.47 -9.85 4.26
C VAL A 50 6.93 -9.57 4.60
N GLU A 51 7.84 -10.07 3.76
CA GLU A 51 9.26 -9.78 3.89
C GLU A 51 9.52 -8.25 3.83
N PRO A 52 10.18 -7.67 4.85
CA PRO A 52 10.50 -6.25 4.86
C PRO A 52 11.34 -5.84 3.64
N TYR A 53 11.03 -4.70 3.04
CA TYR A 53 11.80 -4.19 1.92
C TYR A 53 13.22 -3.78 2.35
N PRO A 54 14.28 -4.19 1.63
CA PRO A 54 15.65 -3.89 2.03
C PRO A 54 15.94 -2.39 1.94
N VAL A 55 16.51 -1.83 3.01
CA VAL A 55 16.89 -0.41 3.08
C VAL A 55 18.39 -0.22 2.93
N THR A 56 18.79 0.78 2.13
CA THR A 56 20.20 1.19 1.98
C THR A 56 20.48 2.37 2.89
N PHE A 57 21.35 2.20 3.88
CA PHE A 57 21.77 3.28 4.78
C PHE A 57 22.75 4.22 4.06
N LYS A 58 22.39 5.50 3.93
CA LYS A 58 23.27 6.53 3.31
C LYS A 58 24.37 7.06 4.24
N LYS A 59 24.28 6.83 5.56
CA LYS A 59 25.31 7.25 6.53
C LYS A 59 25.20 6.42 7.82
N GLY A 60 26.34 5.91 8.30
CA GLY A 60 26.45 5.07 9.50
C GLY A 60 26.88 3.65 9.13
N ASP A 61 28.06 3.25 9.60
CA ASP A 61 28.49 1.85 9.57
C ASP A 61 27.61 1.10 10.59
N PRO A 62 26.83 0.07 10.22
CA PRO A 62 25.97 -0.67 11.16
C PRO A 62 26.74 -1.27 12.34
N LYS A 63 28.07 -1.40 12.20
CA LYS A 63 29.01 -1.84 13.23
C LYS A 63 29.27 -0.80 14.33
N LEU A 64 28.87 0.47 14.14
CA LEU A 64 29.07 1.57 15.09
C LEU A 64 27.88 1.77 16.04
N THR A 65 26.77 1.10 15.81
CA THR A 65 25.64 1.04 16.73
C THR A 65 25.64 -0.32 17.41
N ASP A 66 25.86 -0.35 18.72
CA ASP A 66 25.73 -1.57 19.53
C ASP A 66 24.24 -1.95 19.62
N ILE A 67 23.74 -2.56 18.55
CA ILE A 67 22.36 -3.02 18.45
C ILE A 67 22.31 -4.43 19.02
N SER A 68 22.09 -4.53 20.33
CA SER A 68 22.00 -5.79 21.07
C SER A 68 20.88 -6.72 20.57
N ASN A 69 19.87 -6.17 19.88
CA ASN A 69 18.82 -6.92 19.21
C ASN A 69 18.43 -6.22 17.89
N PRO A 70 18.98 -6.66 16.75
CA PRO A 70 18.71 -6.08 15.43
C PRO A 70 17.23 -6.11 15.07
N GLU A 71 16.51 -7.18 15.43
CA GLU A 71 15.10 -7.35 15.11
C GLU A 71 14.27 -6.22 15.74
N LYS A 72 14.51 -5.88 17.01
CA LYS A 72 13.80 -4.78 17.70
C LYS A 72 14.05 -3.39 17.10
N PHE A 73 15.21 -3.16 16.48
CA PHE A 73 15.59 -1.84 15.99
C PHE A 73 14.80 -1.43 14.73
N TYR A 74 14.28 -2.40 13.97
CA TYR A 74 13.58 -2.16 12.71
C TYR A 74 12.05 -2.14 12.84
N TYR A 75 11.49 -2.36 14.03
CA TYR A 75 10.07 -2.16 14.28
C TYR A 75 9.84 -0.77 14.88
N VAL A 76 9.19 0.12 14.12
CA VAL A 76 8.59 1.34 14.69
C VAL A 76 7.26 0.92 15.31
N THR A 77 7.20 0.82 16.64
CA THR A 77 5.94 0.69 17.40
C THR A 77 5.17 1.99 17.43
#